data_AF-F3ZR29-F1
#
_entry.id   AF-F3ZR29-F1
#
_cell.length_a   1.000
_cell.length_b   1.000
_cell.length_c   1.000
_cell.angle_alpha   90.00
_cell.angle_beta   90.00
_cell.angle_gamma   90.00
#
_symmetry.space_group_name_H-M   'P 1'
#
loop_
_entity.id
_entity.type
_entity.pdbx_description
1 polymer ?
#
loop_
_entity_poly.entity_id
_entity_poly.type
_entity_poly.pdbx_seq_one_letter_code
_entity_poly.pdbx_strand_id
1 'polypeptide(L)'
;MDNVQLINQAVNLFFQRNPAIDVAIPKDLMPLCIELGLFGSEEQTGWPLRNVLTDIDQEGNLKLIPSMKPVRKPKNTYWFFVRKNKE
;
A
#
# COMPACT_ATOMS: atom_id res chain seq x y z
N MET A 1 -16.49 -1.57 4.54
CA MET A 1 -15.40 -2.14 3.72
C MET A 1 -14.15 -2.09 4.56
N ASP A 2 -13.38 -3.16 4.59
CA ASP A 2 -12.17 -3.23 5.41
C ASP A 2 -11.03 -2.44 4.74
N ASN A 3 -10.29 -1.63 5.49
CA ASN A 3 -9.20 -0.81 4.94
C ASN A 3 -8.17 -1.68 4.21
N VAL A 4 -7.91 -2.88 4.73
CA VAL A 4 -7.02 -3.89 4.13
C VAL A 4 -7.52 -4.33 2.75
N GLN A 5 -8.83 -4.52 2.57
CA GLN A 5 -9.40 -4.91 1.28
C GLN A 5 -9.23 -3.80 0.23
N LEU A 6 -9.48 -2.55 0.61
CA LEU A 6 -9.31 -1.39 -0.28
C LEU A 6 -7.84 -1.19 -0.67
N ILE A 7 -6.90 -1.36 0.27
CA ILE A 7 -5.46 -1.32 -0.03
C ILE A 7 -5.08 -2.42 -1.01
N ASN A 8 -5.51 -3.67 -0.77
CA ASN A 8 -5.23 -4.77 -1.69
C ASN A 8 -5.81 -4.51 -3.09
N GLN A 9 -7.00 -3.93 -3.18
CA GLN A 9 -7.61 -3.53 -4.45
C GLN A 9 -6.80 -2.43 -5.15
N ALA A 10 -6.38 -1.38 -4.42
CA ALA A 10 -5.53 -0.32 -4.95
C ALA A 10 -4.22 -0.88 -5.51
N VAL A 11 -3.58 -1.78 -4.77
CA VAL A 11 -2.32 -2.43 -5.18
C VAL A 11 -2.51 -3.26 -6.45
N ASN A 12 -3.58 -4.05 -6.52
CA ASN A 12 -3.87 -4.84 -7.71
C ASN A 12 -4.13 -3.94 -8.93
N LEU A 13 -4.95 -2.90 -8.79
CA LEU A 13 -5.24 -1.94 -9.85
C LEU A 13 -3.97 -1.22 -10.31
N PHE A 14 -3.09 -0.85 -9.39
CA PHE A 14 -1.81 -0.21 -9.71
C PHE A 14 -0.95 -1.10 -10.61
N PHE A 15 -0.75 -2.36 -10.23
CA PHE A 15 0.08 -3.29 -10.99
C PHE A 15 -0.59 -3.74 -12.30
N GLN A 16 -1.92 -3.74 -12.38
CA GLN A 16 -2.66 -3.95 -13.63
C GLN A 16 -2.49 -2.77 -14.60
N ARG A 17 -2.62 -1.54 -14.11
CA ARG A 17 -2.45 -0.32 -14.92
C ARG A 17 -0.99 -0.07 -15.32
N ASN A 18 -0.03 -0.55 -14.53
CA ASN A 18 1.40 -0.33 -14.72
C ASN A 18 2.17 -1.65 -14.85
N PRO A 19 2.02 -2.42 -15.94
CA PRO A 19 2.63 -3.75 -16.09
C PRO A 19 4.16 -3.76 -16.02
N ALA A 20 4.82 -2.66 -16.38
CA ALA A 20 6.28 -2.52 -16.33
C ALA A 20 6.85 -2.22 -14.92
N ILE A 21 5.98 -1.91 -13.94
CA ILE A 21 6.40 -1.59 -12.57
C ILE A 21 6.30 -2.85 -11.72
N ASP A 22 7.42 -3.22 -11.10
CA ASP A 22 7.53 -4.38 -10.20
C ASP A 22 7.40 -3.99 -8.72
N VAL A 23 7.70 -2.73 -8.38
CA VAL A 23 7.70 -2.20 -7.01
C VAL A 23 7.00 -0.85 -6.97
N ALA A 24 6.09 -0.66 -6.02
CA ALA A 24 5.38 0.60 -5.78
C ALA A 24 5.61 1.08 -4.34
N ILE A 25 5.57 2.40 -4.13
CA ILE A 25 5.56 3.00 -2.78
C ILE A 25 4.16 3.51 -2.42
N PRO A 26 3.86 3.77 -1.13
CA PRO A 26 2.56 4.31 -0.72
C PRO A 26 2.11 5.55 -1.50
N LYS A 27 3.05 6.42 -1.88
CA LYS A 27 2.75 7.63 -2.67
C LYS A 27 2.16 7.30 -4.05
N ASP A 28 2.64 6.25 -4.70
CA ASP A 28 2.18 5.86 -6.04
C ASP A 28 0.76 5.28 -6.01
N LEU A 29 0.37 4.73 -4.86
CA LEU A 29 -0.96 4.15 -4.62
C LEU A 29 -1.98 5.19 -4.16
N MET A 30 -1.55 6.34 -3.64
CA MET A 30 -2.47 7.37 -3.12
C MET A 30 -3.57 7.77 -4.11
N PRO A 31 -3.31 8.02 -5.41
CA PRO A 31 -4.37 8.37 -6.35
C PRO A 31 -5.45 7.28 -6.44
N LEU A 32 -5.06 6.00 -6.42
CA LEU A 32 -5.98 4.87 -6.45
C LEU A 32 -6.71 4.70 -5.13
N CYS A 33 -6.04 4.93 -4.00
CA CYS A 33 -6.69 4.90 -2.69
C CYS A 33 -7.75 6.00 -2.57
N ILE A 34 -7.52 7.19 -3.13
CA ILE A 34 -8.51 8.28 -3.20
C ILE A 34 -9.65 7.89 -4.16
N GLU A 35 -9.34 7.34 -5.34
CA GLU A 35 -10.34 6.84 -6.31
C GLU A 35 -11.28 5.79 -5.69
N LEU A 36 -10.73 4.93 -4.83
CA LEU A 36 -11.48 3.88 -4.12
C LEU A 36 -12.18 4.37 -2.84
N GLY A 37 -12.06 5.65 -2.49
CA GLY A 37 -12.69 6.23 -1.30
C GLY A 37 -12.02 5.86 0.03
N LEU A 38 -10.77 5.37 0.02
CA LEU A 38 -10.00 5.07 1.24
C LEU A 38 -9.47 6.34 1.91
N PHE A 39 -9.12 7.37 1.11
CA PHE A 39 -8.65 8.67 1.60
C PHE A 39 -9.38 9.82 0.87
N GLY A 40 -9.39 10.99 1.50
CA GLY A 40 -9.89 12.22 0.87
C GLY A 40 -8.92 12.80 -0.16
N SER A 41 -9.42 13.57 -1.12
CA SER A 41 -8.63 14.16 -2.22
C SER A 41 -7.52 15.13 -1.78
N GLU A 42 -7.56 15.59 -0.53
CA GLU A 42 -6.54 16.44 0.08
C GLU A 42 -5.33 15.64 0.61
N GLU A 43 -5.50 14.33 0.78
CA GLU A 43 -4.52 13.44 1.41
C GLU A 43 -3.58 12.79 0.39
N GLN A 44 -3.23 13.45 -0.71
CA GLN A 44 -2.38 12.88 -1.78
C GLN A 44 -0.94 12.53 -1.35
N THR A 45 -0.55 12.93 -0.14
CA THR A 45 0.75 12.55 0.41
C THR A 45 0.74 11.07 0.74
N GLY A 46 1.85 10.35 0.51
CA GLY A 46 1.93 8.92 0.89
C GLY A 46 1.97 8.68 2.40
N TRP A 47 1.75 9.68 3.24
CA TRP A 47 1.89 9.61 4.70
C TRP A 47 0.69 8.95 5.42
N PRO A 48 -0.57 9.28 5.10
CA PRO A 48 -1.74 8.64 5.72
C PRO A 48 -1.76 7.14 5.49
N LEU A 49 -1.43 6.71 4.26
CA LEU A 49 -1.29 5.28 3.96
C LEU A 49 -0.17 4.63 4.79
N ARG A 50 0.96 5.31 5.05
CA ARG A 50 2.02 4.76 5.91
C ARG A 50 1.56 4.61 7.37
N ASN A 51 0.73 5.51 7.88
CA ASN A 51 0.18 5.38 9.22
C ASN A 51 -0.75 4.17 9.30
N VAL A 52 -1.69 4.04 8.37
CA VAL A 52 -2.59 2.88 8.30
C VAL A 52 -1.80 1.57 8.23
N LEU A 53 -0.73 1.51 7.43
CA LEU A 53 0.14 0.33 7.34
C LEU A 53 0.90 0.05 8.65
N THR A 54 1.28 1.09 9.38
CA THR A 54 1.93 0.96 10.68
C THR A 54 0.96 0.40 11.71
N ASP A 55 -0.28 0.89 11.73
CA ASP A 55 -1.32 0.39 12.63
C ASP A 55 -1.61 -1.09 12.34
N ILE A 56 -1.76 -1.45 11.06
CA ILE A 56 -1.93 -2.85 10.62
C ILE A 56 -0.73 -3.74 11.00
N ASP A 57 0.51 -3.23 10.96
CA ASP A 57 1.70 -3.97 11.38
C ASP A 57 1.75 -4.15 12.91
N GLN A 58 1.33 -3.13 13.68
CA GLN A 58 1.24 -3.22 15.14
C GLN A 58 0.18 -4.23 15.59
N GLU A 59 -0.92 -4.34 14.86
CA GLU A 59 -1.94 -5.36 15.07
C GLU A 59 -1.52 -6.77 14.62
N GLY A 60 -0.39 -6.91 13.91
CA GLY A 60 0.08 -8.18 13.34
C GLY A 60 -0.71 -8.64 12.10
N ASN A 61 -1.54 -7.75 11.55
CA ASN A 61 -2.43 -7.99 10.42
C ASN A 61 -1.77 -7.75 9.06
N LEU A 62 -0.48 -7.37 9.03
CA LEU A 62 0.25 -7.11 7.78
C LEU A 62 0.27 -8.31 6.82
N LYS A 63 0.13 -9.53 7.34
CA LYS A 63 0.01 -10.77 6.57
C LYS A 63 -1.19 -10.79 5.61
N LEU A 64 -2.22 -9.98 5.89
CA LEU A 64 -3.39 -9.81 5.04
C LEU A 64 -3.11 -8.98 3.77
N ILE A 65 -1.95 -8.32 3.70
CA ILE A 65 -1.46 -7.58 2.53
C ILE A 65 -0.25 -8.33 1.96
N PRO A 66 -0.45 -9.45 1.26
CA PRO A 66 0.64 -10.30 0.75
C PRO A 66 1.59 -9.61 -0.23
N SER A 67 1.17 -8.52 -0.88
CA SER A 67 2.03 -7.73 -1.75
C SER A 67 2.96 -6.78 -0.97
N MET A 68 2.77 -6.62 0.34
CA MET A 68 3.53 -5.69 1.16
C MET A 68 4.88 -6.29 1.57
N LYS A 69 5.94 -5.50 1.39
CA LYS A 69 7.29 -5.76 1.92
C LYS A 69 7.77 -4.56 2.74
N PRO A 70 7.63 -4.60 4.08
CA PRO A 70 8.22 -3.58 4.93
C PRO A 70 9.73 -3.78 5.04
N VAL A 71 10.50 -2.72 4.80
CA VAL A 71 11.94 -2.66 5.06
C VAL A 71 12.16 -1.84 6.32
N ARG A 72 12.36 -2.53 7.45
CA ARG A 72 12.57 -1.92 8.76
C ARG A 72 14.02 -1.43 8.88
N LYS A 73 14.21 -0.13 9.12
CA LYS A 73 15.49 0.48 9.49
C LYS A 73 15.42 0.90 10.98
N PRO A 74 16.57 1.14 11.64
CA PRO A 74 16.60 1.47 13.07
C PRO A 74 15.75 2.68 13.49
N LYS A 75 15.49 3.62 12.57
CA LYS A 75 14.67 4.82 12.82
C LYS A 75 13.34 4.84 12.06
N ASN A 76 13.27 4.20 10.89
CA ASN A 76 12.16 4.34 9.95
C ASN A 76 11.78 2.98 9.34
N THR A 77 10.50 2.75 9.08
CA THR A 77 10.03 1.65 8.24
C THR A 77 9.72 2.17 6.84
N TYR A 78 10.38 1.60 5.83
CA TYR A 78 10.11 1.88 4.44
C TYR A 78 9.11 0.86 3.91
N TRP A 79 7.99 1.34 3.40
CA TRP A 79 6.90 0.51 2.91
C TRP A 79 7.01 0.37 1.40
N PHE A 80 7.04 -0.87 0.91
CA PHE A 80 7.06 -1.19 -0.50
C PHE A 80 6.00 -2.23 -0.81
N PHE A 81 5.35 -2.07 -1.96
CA PHE A 81 4.46 -3.07 -2.51
C PHE A 81 5.14 -3.72 -3.69
N VAL A 82 5.01 -5.03 -3.82
CA VAL A 82 5.66 -5.80 -4.87
C VAL A 82 4.60 -6.55 -5.65
N ARG A 83 4.76 -6.59 -6.97
CA ARG A 83 3.88 -7.38 -7.83
C ARG A 83 3.95 -8.85 -7.40
N LYS A 84 2.79 -9.49 -7.26
CA LYS A 84 2.70 -10.91 -6.88
C LYS A 84 3.22 -11.90 -7.92
N ASN A 85 3.57 -11.44 -9.13
CA ASN A 85 3.97 -12.31 -10.23
C ASN A 85 5.45 -12.09 -10.58
N LYS A 86 6.30 -12.91 -9.97
CA LYS A 86 7.44 -13.58 -10.61
C LYS A 86 7.62 -14.91 -9.89
N GLU A 87 6.67 -15.82 -10.14
CA GLU A 87 6.96 -17.26 -10.18
C GLU A 87 7.22 -17.62 -11.64
#